data_AF-A0A412INB9-F1
#
_entry.id   AF-A0A412INB9-F1
#
_cell.length_a   1.000
_cell.length_b   1.000
_cell.length_c   1.000
_cell.angle_alpha   90.00
_cell.angle_beta   90.00
_cell.angle_gamma   90.00
#
_symmetry.space_group_name_H-M   'P 1'
#
loop_
_entity.id
_entity.type
_entity.pdbx_description
1 polymer ?
#
loop_
_entity_poly.entity_id
_entity_poly.type
_entity_poly.pdbx_seq_one_letter_code
_entity_poly.pdbx_strand_id
1 'polypeptide(L)'
;MKKIIAIIAAMAVMMSFAACGDKKDTSVDTEDTAVSTAVDTAEGEETNNDDGVSVTDSVEITVDDVKNHAETPASDFEYVDHGDSVSIKAYNGSDPIVVIPEQIDGKDVISIIDGPFSNDSFIKGISLPDTIKELSYTFCNNACLQVVLATGVETVGEGTFNCDNLRIVDLGDKVTTFNESNFFLGSMERLHIPAGVTELNKYMFMDGTEKLTIVGEAGSYAESYASEIGARFEAE
;
A
#
# COMPACT_ATOMS: atom_id res chain seq x y z
N MET A 1 -17.22 24.19 25.29
CA MET A 1 -16.08 24.96 24.73
C MET A 1 -15.69 24.26 23.43
N LYS A 2 -15.97 24.88 22.28
CA LYS A 2 -15.68 24.31 20.95
C LYS A 2 -14.18 24.44 20.69
N LYS A 3 -13.45 23.32 20.57
CA LYS A 3 -12.07 23.34 20.08
C LYS A 3 -12.13 23.25 18.56
N ILE A 4 -12.24 24.41 17.91
CA ILE A 4 -11.90 24.55 16.48
C ILE A 4 -10.39 24.76 16.47
N ILE A 5 -9.62 23.70 16.20
CA ILE A 5 -8.20 23.84 15.91
C ILE A 5 -8.10 24.11 14.42
N ALA A 6 -8.07 25.40 14.07
CA ALA A 6 -7.69 25.86 12.74
C ALA A 6 -6.17 25.98 12.71
N ILE A 7 -5.48 25.04 12.06
CA ILE A 7 -4.05 25.16 11.79
C ILE A 7 -3.88 25.89 10.45
N ILE A 8 -3.20 27.02 10.53
CA ILE A 8 -2.76 27.84 9.41
C ILE A 8 -1.67 27.05 8.67
N ALA A 9 -1.99 26.50 7.50
CA ALA A 9 -1.00 25.90 6.62
C ALA A 9 -0.07 27.00 6.07
N ALA A 10 1.18 27.02 6.53
CA ALA A 10 2.24 27.76 5.88
C ALA A 10 2.64 27.01 4.60
N MET A 11 2.18 27.51 3.45
CA MET A 11 2.64 27.06 2.14
C MET A 11 4.13 27.36 1.97
N ALA A 12 4.98 26.34 2.10
CA ALA A 12 6.33 26.38 1.57
C ALA A 12 6.28 25.97 0.09
N VAL A 13 6.32 26.98 -0.78
CA VAL A 13 6.55 26.81 -2.21
C VAL A 13 8.01 26.40 -2.41
N MET A 14 8.27 25.17 -2.85
CA MET A 14 9.55 24.84 -3.50
C MET A 14 9.34 24.73 -5.00
N MET A 15 9.76 25.79 -5.69
CA MET A 15 9.99 25.82 -7.13
C MET A 15 11.23 24.99 -7.49
N SER A 16 11.03 24.06 -8.43
CA SER A 16 11.90 23.70 -9.55
C SER A 16 13.43 23.86 -9.42
N PHE A 17 14.14 22.76 -9.67
CA PHE A 17 15.38 22.79 -10.45
C PHE A 17 15.20 21.94 -11.72
N ALA A 18 15.46 22.59 -12.86
CA ALA A 18 15.61 21.99 -14.17
C ALA A 18 17.10 21.74 -14.49
N ALA A 19 17.33 21.01 -15.60
CA ALA A 19 18.60 20.69 -16.29
C ALA A 19 19.27 19.38 -15.82
N CYS A 20 19.77 18.47 -16.65
CA CYS A 20 20.27 18.50 -18.04
C CYS A 20 19.79 17.24 -18.81
N GLY A 21 19.84 17.10 -20.13
CA GLY A 21 20.45 17.88 -21.19
C GLY A 21 20.19 17.19 -22.52
N ASP A 22 20.15 17.98 -23.59
CA ASP A 22 19.98 17.52 -24.97
C ASP A 22 21.32 17.72 -25.70
N LYS A 23 21.79 16.68 -26.40
CA LYS A 23 22.54 16.70 -27.67
C LYS A 23 23.23 15.36 -27.95
N LYS A 24 22.67 14.65 -28.94
CA LYS A 24 23.44 13.79 -29.84
C LYS A 24 24.28 14.69 -30.75
N ASP A 25 25.59 14.54 -30.70
CA ASP A 25 26.47 14.90 -31.80
C ASP A 25 27.32 13.67 -32.15
N THR A 26 27.20 13.29 -33.42
CA THR A 26 27.90 12.22 -34.11
C THR A 26 29.10 12.79 -34.87
N SER A 27 30.29 12.23 -34.65
CA SER A 27 31.42 12.19 -35.60
C SER A 27 32.48 11.26 -34.98
N VAL A 28 32.72 10.03 -35.48
CA VAL A 28 33.44 9.64 -36.71
C VAL A 28 34.96 9.81 -36.56
N ASP A 29 35.64 8.65 -36.74
CA ASP A 29 37.06 8.40 -37.08
C ASP A 29 38.11 8.60 -35.96
N THR A 30 39.09 7.71 -35.74
CA THR A 30 39.74 6.71 -36.62
C THR A 30 40.58 5.74 -35.77
N GLU A 31 40.79 4.54 -36.32
CA GLU A 31 41.75 3.52 -35.88
C GLU A 31 43.20 4.05 -35.88
N ASP A 32 44.04 3.60 -34.93
CA ASP A 32 45.36 3.03 -35.27
C ASP A 32 45.92 2.18 -34.12
N THR A 33 46.79 1.27 -34.52
CA THR A 33 47.23 0.01 -33.94
C THR A 33 48.56 0.17 -33.19
N ALA A 34 48.82 -0.81 -32.30
CA ALA A 34 50.11 -1.48 -32.11
C ALA A 34 51.08 -1.02 -30.99
N VAL A 35 51.16 -1.90 -29.98
CA VAL A 35 52.36 -2.68 -29.55
C VAL A 35 53.21 -2.18 -28.35
N SER A 36 53.10 -3.00 -27.28
CA SER A 36 54.13 -3.52 -26.36
C SER A 36 54.87 -2.57 -25.40
N THR A 37 54.70 -2.82 -24.09
CA THR A 37 55.73 -3.52 -23.28
C THR A 37 55.18 -3.83 -21.89
N ALA A 38 55.38 -5.08 -21.45
CA ALA A 38 55.07 -5.55 -20.11
C ALA A 38 56.22 -5.21 -19.15
N VAL A 39 55.89 -4.74 -17.94
CA VAL A 39 56.72 -4.97 -16.74
C VAL A 39 55.79 -5.20 -15.55
N ASP A 40 55.99 -6.37 -14.96
CA ASP A 40 55.43 -6.94 -13.73
C ASP A 40 55.84 -6.14 -12.49
N THR A 41 54.91 -5.81 -11.60
CA THR A 41 55.18 -5.74 -10.16
C THR A 41 53.88 -5.90 -9.37
N ALA A 42 53.85 -6.94 -8.54
CA ALA A 42 52.83 -7.23 -7.53
C ALA A 42 52.78 -6.15 -6.43
N GLU A 43 51.61 -6.02 -5.80
CA GLU A 43 51.37 -6.07 -4.34
C GLU A 43 50.10 -5.30 -3.94
N GLY A 44 49.24 -5.94 -3.14
CA GLY A 44 48.28 -5.27 -2.26
C GLY A 44 46.82 -5.17 -2.74
N GLU A 45 46.05 -6.26 -2.63
CA GLU A 45 44.60 -6.19 -2.45
C GLU A 45 44.31 -5.56 -1.08
N GLU A 46 44.13 -4.24 -1.04
CA GLU A 46 43.35 -3.57 0.01
C GLU A 46 41.89 -3.65 -0.43
N THR A 47 41.20 -4.71 -0.02
CA THR A 47 39.75 -4.78 -0.12
C THR A 47 39.17 -3.81 0.90
N ASN A 48 38.87 -2.59 0.43
CA ASN A 48 37.98 -1.69 1.15
C ASN A 48 36.62 -2.39 1.21
N ASN A 49 36.32 -2.99 2.37
CA ASN A 49 34.97 -3.34 2.78
C ASN A 49 34.20 -2.02 2.91
N ASP A 50 33.69 -1.54 1.78
CA ASP A 50 32.55 -0.65 1.74
C ASP A 50 31.34 -1.51 2.11
N ASP A 51 31.08 -1.63 3.41
CA ASP A 51 29.81 -2.09 3.95
C ASP A 51 28.73 -1.01 3.68
N GLY A 52 28.58 -0.66 2.40
CA GLY A 52 27.42 -0.03 1.81
C GLY A 52 26.26 -1.01 1.82
N VAL A 53 25.89 -1.48 3.01
CA VAL A 53 24.60 -2.10 3.22
C VAL A 53 23.60 -0.96 3.11
N SER A 54 23.09 -0.76 1.90
CA SER A 54 21.80 -0.11 1.69
C SER A 54 20.73 -1.01 2.31
N VAL A 55 20.63 -0.97 3.64
CA VAL A 55 19.47 -1.49 4.36
C VAL A 55 18.33 -0.54 4.03
N THR A 56 17.61 -0.77 2.94
CA THR A 56 16.19 -0.42 2.96
C THR A 56 15.60 -1.38 3.97
N ASP A 57 15.31 -0.86 5.15
CA ASP A 57 14.75 -1.59 6.28
C ASP A 57 13.29 -1.98 5.96
N SER A 58 13.15 -2.92 5.03
CA SER A 58 11.89 -3.50 4.59
C SER A 58 11.43 -4.50 5.64
N VAL A 59 11.22 -4.02 6.87
CA VAL A 59 10.56 -4.82 7.90
C VAL A 59 9.21 -5.23 7.35
N GLU A 60 9.06 -6.54 7.17
CA GLU A 60 7.83 -7.21 6.77
C GLU A 60 6.83 -7.11 7.93
N ILE A 61 5.65 -6.59 7.66
CA ILE A 61 4.52 -6.57 8.61
C ILE A 61 3.65 -7.77 8.34
N THR A 62 3.34 -8.54 9.40
CA THR A 62 2.46 -9.71 9.33
C THR A 62 1.03 -9.36 9.74
N VAL A 63 0.09 -10.27 9.43
CA VAL A 63 -1.29 -10.16 9.93
C VAL A 63 -1.34 -10.14 11.45
N ASP A 64 -0.49 -10.93 12.13
CA ASP A 64 -0.45 -10.98 13.60
C ASP A 64 0.10 -9.68 14.20
N ASP A 65 1.03 -9.02 13.53
CA ASP A 65 1.51 -7.70 13.96
C ASP A 65 0.37 -6.68 13.93
N VAL A 66 -0.44 -6.67 12.86
CA VAL A 66 -1.60 -5.76 12.75
C VAL A 66 -2.71 -6.13 13.73
N LYS A 67 -3.06 -7.42 13.87
CA LYS A 67 -4.15 -7.89 14.76
C LYS A 67 -3.86 -7.65 16.24
N ASN A 68 -2.60 -7.76 16.66
CA ASN A 68 -2.21 -7.60 18.06
C ASN A 68 -1.72 -6.18 18.38
N HIS A 69 -1.70 -5.28 17.41
CA HIS A 69 -1.33 -3.89 17.64
C HIS A 69 -2.37 -3.17 18.49
N ALA A 70 -1.92 -2.29 19.39
CA ALA A 70 -2.83 -1.45 20.14
C ALA A 70 -3.59 -0.47 19.21
N GLU A 71 -4.81 -0.12 19.59
CA GLU A 71 -5.57 0.93 18.89
C GLU A 71 -4.75 2.22 18.80
N THR A 72 -4.79 2.84 17.61
CA THR A 72 -4.12 4.11 17.36
C THR A 72 -4.78 5.20 18.21
N PRO A 73 -3.99 5.97 18.98
CA PRO A 73 -4.52 7.04 19.82
C PRO A 73 -5.35 8.04 19.01
N ALA A 74 -6.51 8.45 19.53
CA ALA A 74 -7.35 9.48 18.91
C ALA A 74 -6.61 10.80 18.64
N SER A 75 -5.55 11.10 19.41
CA SER A 75 -4.69 12.28 19.21
C SER A 75 -3.92 12.27 17.89
N ASP A 76 -3.75 11.10 17.30
CA ASP A 76 -2.97 10.91 16.07
C ASP A 76 -3.84 11.12 14.83
N PHE A 77 -5.15 11.34 14.99
CA PHE A 77 -6.07 11.61 13.90
C PHE A 77 -6.55 13.06 13.90
N GLU A 78 -6.63 13.64 12.71
CA GLU A 78 -7.58 14.73 12.45
C GLU A 78 -8.87 14.13 11.91
N TYR A 79 -10.01 14.61 12.39
CA TYR A 79 -11.31 14.08 12.02
C TYR A 79 -12.38 15.17 11.95
N VAL A 80 -13.45 14.90 11.19
CA VAL A 80 -14.65 15.73 11.11
C VAL A 80 -15.71 15.13 12.02
N ASP A 81 -16.23 15.95 12.93
CA ASP A 81 -17.30 15.60 13.88
C ASP A 81 -18.68 15.91 13.28
N HIS A 82 -19.55 14.90 13.23
CA HIS A 82 -20.92 14.98 12.70
C HIS A 82 -22.00 14.97 13.80
N GLY A 83 -21.62 15.03 15.07
CA GLY A 83 -22.51 14.91 16.22
C GLY A 83 -22.32 13.59 16.94
N ASP A 84 -22.88 12.52 16.37
CA ASP A 84 -22.85 11.15 16.96
C ASP A 84 -21.79 10.25 16.30
N SER A 85 -21.10 10.74 15.27
CA SER A 85 -20.09 10.00 14.51
C SER A 85 -18.96 10.91 14.05
N VAL A 86 -17.86 10.31 13.60
CA VAL A 86 -16.69 11.00 13.04
C VAL A 86 -16.23 10.39 11.72
N SER A 87 -15.60 11.23 10.89
CA SER A 87 -14.87 10.81 9.69
C SER A 87 -13.39 11.14 9.84
N ILE A 88 -12.50 10.14 9.66
CA ILE A 88 -11.05 10.35 9.71
C ILE A 88 -10.61 11.12 8.46
N LYS A 89 -9.84 12.18 8.66
CA LYS A 89 -9.37 13.09 7.61
C LYS A 89 -7.85 13.08 7.43
N ALA A 90 -7.09 12.91 8.51
CA ALA A 90 -5.63 12.82 8.46
C ALA A 90 -5.13 11.88 9.55
N TYR A 91 -3.97 11.25 9.31
CA TYR A 91 -3.17 10.58 10.32
C TYR A 91 -1.85 11.34 10.48
N ASN A 92 -1.57 11.78 11.71
CA ASN A 92 -0.41 12.57 12.11
C ASN A 92 0.50 11.80 13.09
N GLY A 93 0.20 10.52 13.34
CA GLY A 93 1.02 9.65 14.19
C GLY A 93 2.32 9.24 13.50
N SER A 94 3.16 8.52 14.24
CA SER A 94 4.47 8.05 13.78
C SER A 94 4.61 6.53 13.84
N ASP A 95 3.51 5.81 14.06
CA ASP A 95 3.48 4.35 14.05
C ASP A 95 3.23 3.85 12.62
N PRO A 96 4.03 2.91 12.08
CA PRO A 96 3.78 2.33 10.77
C PRO A 96 2.56 1.39 10.74
N ILE A 97 1.98 1.02 11.89
CA ILE A 97 0.74 0.25 11.97
C ILE A 97 -0.37 1.15 12.53
N VAL A 98 -1.45 1.26 11.77
CA VAL A 98 -2.62 2.07 12.14
C VAL A 98 -3.81 1.16 12.41
N VAL A 99 -4.24 1.08 13.67
CA VAL A 99 -5.47 0.40 14.08
C VAL A 99 -6.50 1.48 14.40
N ILE A 100 -7.38 1.75 13.44
CA ILE A 100 -8.40 2.79 13.62
C ILE A 100 -9.43 2.28 14.65
N PRO A 101 -9.68 3.01 15.75
CA PRO A 101 -10.62 2.57 16.78
C PRO A 101 -12.07 2.62 16.27
N GLU A 102 -12.96 1.83 16.87
CA GLU A 102 -14.41 1.90 16.56
C GLU A 102 -15.02 3.25 16.92
N GLN A 103 -14.46 3.92 17.95
CA GLN A 103 -14.94 5.21 18.43
C GLN A 103 -13.81 6.19 18.74
N ILE A 104 -14.07 7.46 18.47
CA ILE A 104 -13.26 8.59 18.96
C ILE A 104 -14.16 9.49 19.80
N ASP A 105 -13.76 9.77 21.04
CA ASP A 105 -14.52 10.58 22.00
C ASP A 105 -15.97 10.10 22.22
N GLY A 106 -16.18 8.78 22.14
CA GLY A 106 -17.49 8.12 22.31
C GLY A 106 -18.41 8.20 21.10
N LYS A 107 -17.87 8.51 19.91
CA LYS A 107 -18.59 8.64 18.64
C LYS A 107 -18.06 7.63 17.64
N ASP A 108 -18.94 7.00 16.89
CA ASP A 108 -18.57 5.96 15.94
C ASP A 108 -17.71 6.53 14.80
N VAL A 109 -16.61 5.85 14.48
CA VAL A 109 -15.79 6.15 13.30
C VAL A 109 -16.43 5.51 12.09
N ILE A 110 -17.06 6.29 11.22
CA ILE A 110 -17.93 5.75 10.14
C ILE A 110 -17.31 5.82 8.75
N SER A 111 -16.31 6.67 8.54
CA SER A 111 -15.69 6.82 7.22
C SER A 111 -14.28 7.42 7.27
N ILE A 112 -13.57 7.26 6.16
CA ILE A 112 -12.28 7.89 5.89
C ILE A 112 -12.46 8.81 4.68
N ILE A 113 -12.04 10.07 4.83
CA ILE A 113 -12.23 11.13 3.82
C ILE A 113 -10.90 11.81 3.52
N ASP A 114 -10.79 12.45 2.36
CA ASP A 114 -9.61 13.19 1.91
C ASP A 114 -8.32 12.35 1.76
N GLY A 115 -8.40 11.02 1.86
CA GLY A 115 -7.30 10.09 1.56
C GLY A 115 -6.10 10.17 2.53
N PRO A 116 -6.29 10.02 3.86
CA PRO A 116 -5.21 10.13 4.84
C PRO A 116 -4.13 9.05 4.70
N PHE A 117 -4.42 7.99 3.95
CA PHE A 117 -3.51 6.86 3.71
C PHE A 117 -3.12 6.73 2.22
N SER A 118 -3.53 7.71 1.39
CA SER A 118 -3.22 7.76 -0.04
C SER A 118 -1.90 8.51 -0.27
N ASN A 119 -1.12 8.10 -1.28
CA ASN A 119 0.21 8.65 -1.58
C ASN A 119 1.16 8.64 -0.37
N ASP A 120 1.00 7.66 0.51
CA ASP A 120 1.80 7.49 1.72
C ASP A 120 2.97 6.52 1.46
N SER A 121 4.08 6.73 2.15
CA SER A 121 5.31 5.92 2.03
C SER A 121 5.86 5.49 3.39
N PHE A 122 5.00 5.46 4.41
CA PHE A 122 5.39 5.16 5.78
C PHE A 122 4.54 4.06 6.42
N ILE A 123 3.22 4.12 6.25
CA ILE A 123 2.27 3.18 6.84
C ILE A 123 2.39 1.85 6.12
N LYS A 124 2.57 0.78 6.91
CA LYS A 124 2.80 -0.59 6.45
C LYS A 124 1.64 -1.53 6.78
N GLY A 125 0.87 -1.27 7.84
CA GLY A 125 -0.26 -2.09 8.24
C GLY A 125 -1.46 -1.26 8.66
N ILE A 126 -2.67 -1.66 8.26
CA ILE A 126 -3.91 -0.98 8.64
C ILE A 126 -4.95 -1.99 9.10
N SER A 127 -5.61 -1.71 10.23
CA SER A 127 -6.85 -2.36 10.66
C SER A 127 -7.97 -1.34 10.73
N LEU A 128 -9.07 -1.60 10.05
CA LEU A 128 -10.28 -0.77 10.07
C LEU A 128 -11.30 -1.33 11.06
N PRO A 129 -12.07 -0.47 11.74
CA PRO A 129 -13.17 -0.92 12.58
C PRO A 129 -14.34 -1.40 11.71
N ASP A 130 -15.18 -2.23 12.32
CA ASP A 130 -16.35 -2.82 11.67
C ASP A 130 -17.42 -1.79 11.28
N THR A 131 -17.31 -0.56 11.78
CA THR A 131 -18.18 0.59 11.54
C THR A 131 -17.95 1.26 10.19
N ILE A 132 -16.80 1.06 9.54
CA ILE A 132 -16.51 1.59 8.20
C ILE A 132 -17.04 0.63 7.14
N LYS A 133 -17.98 1.11 6.30
CA LYS A 133 -18.70 0.28 5.32
C LYS A 133 -18.24 0.45 3.88
N GLU A 134 -17.61 1.57 3.56
CA GLU A 134 -17.21 1.91 2.20
C GLU A 134 -15.78 2.42 2.18
N LEU A 135 -15.01 1.96 1.21
CA LEU A 135 -13.67 2.46 0.89
C LEU A 135 -13.65 2.94 -0.56
N SER A 136 -12.94 4.02 -0.83
CA SER A 136 -12.72 4.53 -2.18
C SER A 136 -11.48 5.41 -2.19
N TYR A 137 -10.53 5.10 -3.07
CA TYR A 137 -9.20 5.72 -3.13
C TYR A 137 -8.41 5.74 -1.81
N THR A 138 -8.86 5.01 -0.79
CA THR A 138 -8.40 5.17 0.60
C THR A 138 -6.91 4.89 0.79
N PHE A 139 -6.38 3.88 0.09
CA PHE A 139 -4.95 3.51 0.16
C PHE A 139 -4.23 3.73 -1.18
N CYS A 140 -4.84 4.44 -2.11
CA CYS A 140 -4.30 4.64 -3.45
C CYS A 140 -2.89 5.24 -3.42
N ASN A 141 -1.96 4.65 -4.18
CA ASN A 141 -0.54 4.99 -4.25
C ASN A 141 0.19 4.92 -2.90
N ASN A 142 -0.26 4.08 -1.96
CA ASN A 142 0.54 3.79 -0.78
C ASN A 142 1.66 2.81 -1.14
N ALA A 143 2.90 3.30 -1.12
CA ALA A 143 4.07 2.54 -1.55
C ALA A 143 4.59 1.56 -0.49
N CYS A 144 4.17 1.70 0.78
CA CYS A 144 4.70 0.87 1.88
C CYS A 144 3.68 -0.04 2.53
N LEU A 145 2.39 0.13 2.23
CA LEU A 145 1.32 -0.68 2.78
C LEU A 145 1.44 -2.14 2.35
N GLN A 146 1.47 -3.05 3.33
CA GLN A 146 1.68 -4.48 3.16
C GLN A 146 0.46 -5.30 3.57
N VAL A 147 -0.26 -4.86 4.61
CA VAL A 147 -1.38 -5.60 5.22
C VAL A 147 -2.56 -4.68 5.48
N VAL A 148 -3.75 -5.09 5.05
CA VAL A 148 -5.03 -4.43 5.39
C VAL A 148 -6.02 -5.45 5.95
N LEU A 149 -6.58 -5.13 7.12
CA LEU A 149 -7.69 -5.86 7.74
C LEU A 149 -8.92 -4.95 7.75
N ALA A 150 -9.99 -5.36 7.08
CA ALA A 150 -11.15 -4.52 6.79
C ALA A 150 -12.47 -5.32 6.78
N THR A 151 -12.69 -6.14 7.81
CA THR A 151 -13.81 -7.10 7.93
C THR A 151 -15.21 -6.48 7.94
N GLY A 152 -15.30 -5.19 8.24
CA GLY A 152 -16.55 -4.43 8.29
C GLY A 152 -17.07 -3.94 6.95
N VAL A 153 -16.22 -3.93 5.92
CA VAL A 153 -16.46 -3.26 4.64
C VAL A 153 -17.49 -4.02 3.82
N GLU A 154 -18.40 -3.27 3.19
CA GLU A 154 -19.46 -3.80 2.32
C GLU A 154 -19.20 -3.42 0.85
N THR A 155 -18.58 -2.26 0.61
CA THR A 155 -18.25 -1.75 -0.73
C THR A 155 -16.79 -1.33 -0.84
N VAL A 156 -16.08 -1.94 -1.79
CA VAL A 156 -14.71 -1.56 -2.18
C VAL A 156 -14.76 -0.78 -3.49
N GLY A 157 -14.75 0.54 -3.34
CA GLY A 157 -14.75 1.52 -4.43
C GLY A 157 -13.40 1.68 -5.11
N GLU A 158 -13.42 2.47 -6.18
CA GLU A 158 -12.33 2.61 -7.15
C GLU A 158 -10.97 2.94 -6.53
N GLY A 159 -9.91 2.30 -7.04
CA GLY A 159 -8.51 2.64 -6.71
C GLY A 159 -8.14 2.42 -5.24
N THR A 160 -9.00 1.78 -4.44
CA THR A 160 -8.80 1.62 -2.99
C THR A 160 -7.44 0.98 -2.68
N PHE A 161 -7.04 -0.03 -3.45
CA PHE A 161 -5.87 -0.86 -3.18
C PHE A 161 -4.75 -0.76 -4.21
N ASN A 162 -4.66 0.37 -4.93
CA ASN A 162 -3.58 0.62 -5.88
C ASN A 162 -2.25 0.88 -5.13
N CYS A 163 -1.64 -0.18 -4.61
CA CYS A 163 -0.48 -0.17 -3.73
C CYS A 163 0.59 -1.15 -4.27
N ASP A 164 1.86 -0.75 -4.27
CA ASP A 164 2.94 -1.54 -4.87
C ASP A 164 3.36 -2.77 -4.02
N ASN A 165 3.25 -2.65 -2.70
CA ASN A 165 3.77 -3.65 -1.74
C ASN A 165 2.67 -4.38 -0.94
N LEU A 166 1.40 -4.20 -1.34
CA LEU A 166 0.25 -4.77 -0.63
C LEU A 166 0.14 -6.27 -0.89
N ARG A 167 0.43 -7.06 0.15
CA ARG A 167 0.54 -8.52 0.11
C ARG A 167 -0.70 -9.23 0.63
N ILE A 168 -1.34 -8.68 1.64
CA ILE A 168 -2.46 -9.32 2.33
C ILE A 168 -3.60 -8.34 2.50
N VAL A 169 -4.77 -8.73 2.00
CA VAL A 169 -6.04 -8.04 2.26
C VAL A 169 -7.05 -9.04 2.78
N ASP A 170 -7.52 -8.78 4.00
CA ASP A 170 -8.61 -9.50 4.65
C ASP A 170 -9.84 -8.59 4.69
N LEU A 171 -10.83 -8.86 3.83
CA LEU A 171 -12.07 -8.09 3.71
C LEU A 171 -13.21 -8.66 4.56
N GLY A 172 -13.02 -9.82 5.18
CA GLY A 172 -14.07 -10.55 5.87
C GLY A 172 -15.27 -10.88 4.97
N ASP A 173 -16.42 -11.14 5.60
CA ASP A 173 -17.58 -11.77 4.95
C ASP A 173 -18.62 -10.79 4.37
N LYS A 174 -18.42 -9.48 4.58
CA LYS A 174 -19.48 -8.47 4.36
C LYS A 174 -19.42 -7.81 2.99
N VAL A 175 -18.32 -7.95 2.24
CA VAL A 175 -18.19 -7.29 0.95
C VAL A 175 -19.15 -7.89 -0.07
N THR A 176 -19.94 -7.03 -0.71
CA THR A 176 -20.85 -7.41 -1.80
C THR A 176 -20.51 -6.74 -3.12
N THR A 177 -19.73 -5.65 -3.09
CA THR A 177 -19.49 -4.79 -4.26
C THR A 177 -18.02 -4.42 -4.40
N PHE A 178 -17.46 -4.63 -5.59
CA PHE A 178 -16.17 -4.09 -6.02
C PHE A 178 -16.37 -3.25 -7.27
N ASN A 179 -15.91 -2.00 -7.26
CA ASN A 179 -15.98 -1.14 -8.44
C ASN A 179 -14.82 -1.43 -9.41
N GLU A 180 -15.02 -1.12 -10.70
CA GLU A 180 -14.29 -1.68 -11.84
C GLU A 180 -12.77 -1.39 -11.91
N SER A 181 -12.22 -0.45 -11.10
CA SER A 181 -10.80 -0.03 -11.15
C SER A 181 -9.99 -0.36 -9.89
N ASN A 182 -10.26 -1.50 -9.23
CA ASN A 182 -9.47 -1.96 -8.09
C ASN A 182 -8.19 -2.68 -8.55
N PHE A 183 -7.12 -1.92 -8.78
CA PHE A 183 -5.82 -2.47 -9.18
C PHE A 183 -5.07 -2.99 -7.96
N PHE A 184 -4.66 -4.26 -7.99
CA PHE A 184 -3.68 -4.82 -7.06
C PHE A 184 -2.39 -5.09 -7.83
N LEU A 185 -1.28 -4.53 -7.37
CA LEU A 185 -0.02 -4.57 -8.10
C LEU A 185 0.86 -5.70 -7.59
N GLY A 186 0.91 -6.82 -8.33
CA GLY A 186 2.02 -7.80 -8.44
C GLY A 186 2.57 -8.50 -7.18
N SER A 187 2.24 -8.01 -5.99
CA SER A 187 2.79 -8.42 -4.69
C SER A 187 1.74 -9.10 -3.82
N MET A 188 0.48 -9.16 -4.25
CA MET A 188 -0.59 -9.81 -3.50
C MET A 188 -0.31 -11.31 -3.34
N GLU A 189 -0.23 -11.76 -2.10
CA GLU A 189 -0.04 -13.16 -1.73
C GLU A 189 -1.35 -13.79 -1.26
N ARG A 190 -2.24 -13.01 -0.64
CA ARG A 190 -3.51 -13.52 -0.11
C ARG A 190 -4.62 -12.47 -0.21
N LEU A 191 -5.72 -12.86 -0.86
CA LEU A 191 -6.96 -12.09 -0.90
C LEU A 191 -8.12 -12.98 -0.47
N HIS A 192 -8.90 -12.52 0.51
CA HIS A 192 -10.19 -13.13 0.84
C HIS A 192 -11.30 -12.52 -0.03
N ILE A 193 -12.07 -13.37 -0.72
CA ILE A 193 -13.23 -12.99 -1.52
C ILE A 193 -14.47 -13.66 -0.89
N PRO A 194 -15.34 -12.89 -0.22
CA PRO A 194 -16.51 -13.47 0.43
C PRO A 194 -17.59 -13.95 -0.55
N ALA A 195 -18.45 -14.86 -0.09
CA ALA A 195 -19.45 -15.55 -0.90
C ALA A 195 -20.48 -14.61 -1.56
N GLY A 196 -20.69 -13.41 -1.02
CA GLY A 196 -21.59 -12.39 -1.57
C GLY A 196 -21.07 -11.72 -2.85
N VAL A 197 -19.77 -11.87 -3.16
CA VAL A 197 -19.14 -11.26 -4.34
C VAL A 197 -19.42 -12.12 -5.55
N THR A 198 -19.99 -11.52 -6.60
CA THR A 198 -20.33 -12.24 -7.84
C THR A 198 -19.63 -11.71 -9.08
N GLU A 199 -18.88 -10.61 -8.95
CA GLU A 199 -18.18 -9.97 -10.05
C GLU A 199 -16.93 -9.24 -9.55
N LEU A 200 -15.82 -9.50 -10.24
CA LEU A 200 -14.53 -8.84 -10.10
C LEU A 200 -13.93 -8.65 -11.49
N ASN A 201 -13.15 -7.58 -11.64
CA ASN A 201 -12.41 -7.37 -12.88
C ASN A 201 -11.28 -8.42 -12.98
N LYS A 202 -11.24 -9.21 -14.06
CA LYS A 202 -10.19 -10.23 -14.25
C LYS A 202 -8.78 -9.67 -14.44
N TYR A 203 -8.65 -8.37 -14.65
CA TYR A 203 -7.38 -7.66 -14.78
C TYR A 203 -6.93 -6.99 -13.48
N MET A 204 -7.63 -7.23 -12.35
CA MET A 204 -7.24 -6.70 -11.04
C MET A 204 -5.82 -7.11 -10.64
N PHE A 205 -5.37 -8.28 -11.11
CA PHE A 205 -4.02 -8.79 -10.94
C PHE A 205 -3.35 -8.86 -12.30
N MET A 206 -2.69 -7.77 -12.70
CA MET A 206 -1.98 -7.71 -13.99
C MET A 206 -0.79 -8.68 -14.06
N ASP A 207 -0.13 -8.91 -12.92
CA ASP A 207 1.00 -9.80 -12.72
C ASP A 207 0.92 -10.44 -11.31
N GLY A 208 1.69 -11.50 -11.07
CA GLY A 208 1.87 -12.08 -9.71
C GLY A 208 0.80 -13.08 -9.27
N THR A 209 -0.09 -13.51 -10.17
CA THR A 209 -1.16 -14.48 -9.84
C THR A 209 -0.61 -15.84 -9.40
N GLU A 210 0.62 -16.19 -9.78
CA GLU A 210 1.27 -17.45 -9.39
C GLU A 210 1.61 -17.55 -7.90
N LYS A 211 1.66 -16.41 -7.19
CA LYS A 211 1.88 -16.35 -5.74
C LYS A 211 0.58 -16.09 -4.97
N LEU A 212 -0.45 -15.62 -5.67
CA LEU A 212 -1.73 -15.27 -5.08
C LEU A 212 -2.51 -16.52 -4.66
N THR A 213 -2.95 -16.52 -3.40
CA THR A 213 -3.96 -17.42 -2.88
C THR A 213 -5.26 -16.65 -2.67
N ILE A 214 -6.29 -17.02 -3.42
CA ILE A 214 -7.67 -16.59 -3.18
C ILE A 214 -8.28 -17.51 -2.13
N VAL A 215 -8.85 -16.93 -1.08
CA VAL A 215 -9.60 -17.62 -0.03
C VAL A 215 -11.09 -17.32 -0.21
N GLY A 216 -11.95 -18.33 -0.04
CA GLY A 216 -13.40 -18.14 -0.03
C GLY A 216 -14.15 -19.46 0.08
N GLU A 217 -15.49 -19.41 0.10
CA GLU A 217 -16.33 -20.61 0.18
C GLU A 217 -16.14 -21.53 -1.05
N ALA A 218 -16.05 -22.84 -0.84
CA ALA A 218 -15.95 -23.81 -1.93
C ALA A 218 -17.21 -23.78 -2.84
N GLY A 219 -17.00 -23.77 -4.15
CA GLY A 219 -18.05 -23.62 -5.17
C GLY A 219 -18.54 -22.18 -5.39
N SER A 220 -17.97 -21.20 -4.68
CA SER A 220 -18.32 -19.79 -4.83
C SER A 220 -17.71 -19.16 -6.08
N TYR A 221 -18.09 -17.90 -6.33
CA TYR A 221 -17.46 -17.08 -7.36
C TYR A 221 -15.94 -16.99 -7.16
N ALA A 222 -15.45 -16.92 -5.91
CA ALA A 222 -14.04 -16.84 -5.58
C ALA A 222 -13.23 -18.01 -6.18
N GLU A 223 -13.75 -19.24 -6.10
CA GLU A 223 -13.11 -20.42 -6.68
C GLU A 223 -13.04 -20.32 -8.21
N SER A 224 -14.16 -19.93 -8.85
CA SER A 224 -14.21 -19.77 -10.30
C SER A 224 -13.29 -18.66 -10.80
N TYR A 225 -13.21 -17.55 -10.07
CA TYR A 225 -12.37 -16.41 -10.37
C TYR A 225 -10.88 -16.76 -10.21
N ALA A 226 -10.51 -17.46 -9.13
CA ALA A 226 -9.15 -17.96 -8.92
C ALA A 226 -8.71 -18.84 -10.09
N SER A 227 -9.59 -19.74 -10.55
CA SER A 227 -9.32 -20.56 -11.74
C SER A 227 -9.22 -19.74 -13.03
N GLU A 228 -9.98 -18.66 -13.19
CA GLU A 228 -9.95 -17.80 -14.38
C GLU A 228 -8.62 -17.05 -14.49
N ILE A 229 -8.11 -16.53 -13.38
CA ILE A 229 -6.86 -15.74 -13.35
C ILE A 229 -5.60 -16.58 -13.11
N GLY A 230 -5.75 -17.89 -12.89
CA GLY A 230 -4.64 -18.81 -12.63
C GLY A 230 -4.02 -18.71 -11.24
N ALA A 231 -4.77 -18.22 -10.26
CA ALA A 231 -4.35 -18.16 -8.86
C ALA A 231 -4.62 -19.47 -8.11
N ARG A 232 -3.95 -19.68 -6.98
CA ARG A 232 -4.29 -20.77 -6.06
C ARG A 232 -5.62 -20.45 -5.38
N PHE A 233 -6.47 -21.46 -5.21
CA PHE A 233 -7.67 -21.37 -4.37
C PHE A 233 -7.48 -22.15 -3.06
N GLU A 234 -7.98 -21.60 -1.97
CA GLU A 234 -8.05 -22.22 -0.65
C GLU A 234 -9.48 -22.04 -0.11
N ALA A 235 -10.15 -23.15 0.19
CA ALA A 235 -11.49 -23.11 0.78
C ALA A 235 -11.41 -22.79 2.28
N GLU A 236 -12.38 -22.01 2.78
CA GLU A 236 -12.60 -21.72 4.22
C GLU A 236 -13.69 -22.56 4.87
#